data_AF-A0A521I4Z1-F1
#
_entry.id   AF-A0A521I4Z1-F1
#
_cell.length_a   1.000
_cell.length_b   1.000
_cell.length_c   1.000
_cell.angle_alpha   90.00
_cell.angle_beta   90.00
_cell.angle_gamma   90.00
#
_symmetry.space_group_name_H-M   'P 1'
#
loop_
_entity.id
_entity.type
_entity.pdbx_description
1 polymer ?
#
loop_
_entity_poly.entity_id
_entity_poly.type
_entity_poly.pdbx_seq_one_letter_code
_entity_poly.pdbx_strand_id
1 'polypeptide(L)'
;MNARIDDLNAIKAYESLRAGGARSRELADVLDYHKTRVYVTPRILGGLTLNFINTIFMMPLRADASDCEYKQWVALLAHEACHVEQRFWVDSVEQETRAYTAQALVGDELGIDLGHIKRAFFDLNPARAQDLVRARAALITLFAGTPAGIVYASLPLFQPTGVRALLPALRESFAVLRAGFSRPRI
;
A
#
# COMPACT_ATOMS: atom_id res chain seq x y z
N MET A 1 6.96 -20.25 1.72
CA MET A 1 6.23 -19.05 2.15
C MET A 1 6.30 -18.98 3.66
N ASN A 2 7.03 -17.98 4.15
CA ASN A 2 7.16 -17.63 5.57
C ASN A 2 6.18 -16.51 5.97
N ALA A 3 5.68 -15.73 5.00
CA ALA A 3 4.55 -14.84 5.18
C ALA A 3 3.31 -15.62 5.66
N ARG A 4 2.50 -14.99 6.52
CA ARG A 4 1.27 -15.57 7.06
C ARG A 4 0.07 -14.91 6.40
N ILE A 5 -0.51 -15.59 5.43
CA ILE A 5 -1.61 -15.08 4.61
C ILE A 5 -2.82 -15.98 4.81
N ASP A 6 -3.95 -15.44 5.22
CA ASP A 6 -5.16 -16.20 5.60
C ASP A 6 -6.33 -16.10 4.60
N ASP A 7 -6.11 -15.42 3.46
CA ASP A 7 -7.07 -15.30 2.36
C ASP A 7 -6.54 -15.97 1.08
N LEU A 8 -7.40 -16.72 0.38
CA LEU A 8 -7.01 -17.48 -0.82
C LEU A 8 -6.57 -16.57 -1.97
N ASN A 9 -7.22 -15.42 -2.17
CA ASN A 9 -6.83 -14.49 -3.22
C ASN A 9 -5.51 -13.79 -2.88
N ALA A 10 -5.29 -13.48 -1.60
CA ALA A 10 -4.01 -12.95 -1.10
C ALA A 10 -2.86 -13.95 -1.29
N ILE A 11 -3.09 -15.25 -1.07
CA ILE A 11 -2.09 -16.31 -1.33
C ILE A 11 -1.74 -16.33 -2.83
N LYS A 12 -2.75 -16.36 -3.71
CA LYS A 12 -2.52 -16.35 -5.15
C LYS A 12 -1.80 -15.09 -5.62
N ALA A 13 -2.13 -13.93 -5.04
CA ALA A 13 -1.46 -12.67 -5.35
C ALA A 13 0.02 -12.71 -4.95
N TYR A 14 0.33 -13.24 -3.77
CA TYR A 14 1.71 -13.48 -3.36
C TYR A 14 2.44 -14.44 -4.30
N GLU A 15 1.80 -15.53 -4.74
CA GLU A 15 2.38 -16.45 -5.72
C GLU A 15 2.63 -15.76 -7.07
N SER A 16 1.73 -14.87 -7.48
CA SER A 16 1.89 -14.05 -8.69
C SER A 16 3.08 -13.11 -8.57
N LEU A 17 3.33 -12.51 -7.40
CA LEU A 17 4.54 -11.72 -7.15
C LEU A 17 5.80 -12.57 -7.25
N ARG A 18 5.80 -13.77 -6.67
CA ARG A 18 6.94 -14.71 -6.75
C ARG A 18 7.23 -15.21 -8.17
N ALA A 19 6.21 -15.30 -9.01
CA ALA A 19 6.34 -15.72 -10.40
C ALA A 19 6.59 -14.54 -11.37
N GLY A 20 6.44 -13.30 -10.89
CA GLY A 20 6.58 -12.07 -11.67
C GLY A 20 8.02 -11.72 -12.04
N GLY A 21 8.24 -10.46 -12.41
CA GLY A 21 9.56 -9.93 -12.76
C GLY A 21 10.46 -9.70 -11.55
N ALA A 22 11.57 -8.97 -11.76
CA ALA A 22 12.59 -8.80 -10.72
C ALA A 22 12.05 -8.08 -9.49
N ARG A 23 11.27 -7.01 -9.68
CA ARG A 23 10.75 -6.22 -8.56
C ARG A 23 9.64 -6.96 -7.82
N SER A 24 8.76 -7.66 -8.55
CA SER A 24 7.73 -8.51 -7.93
C SER A 24 8.34 -9.57 -7.01
N ARG A 25 9.41 -10.24 -7.47
CA ARG A 25 10.07 -11.30 -6.68
C ARG A 25 10.75 -10.75 -5.44
N GLU A 26 11.47 -9.64 -5.56
CA GLU A 26 12.11 -8.96 -4.43
C GLU A 26 11.09 -8.59 -3.35
N LEU A 27 9.94 -8.03 -3.75
CA LEU A 27 8.88 -7.67 -2.82
C LEU A 27 8.23 -8.90 -2.17
N ALA A 28 8.08 -10.01 -2.89
CA ALA A 28 7.64 -11.27 -2.29
C ALA A 28 8.64 -11.81 -1.26
N ASP A 29 9.94 -11.68 -1.53
CA ASP A 29 11.01 -12.07 -0.61
C ASP A 29 11.03 -11.17 0.65
N VAL A 30 10.74 -9.87 0.52
CA VAL A 30 10.53 -8.95 1.66
C VAL A 30 9.41 -9.45 2.57
N LEU A 31 8.27 -9.83 2.01
CA LEU A 31 7.14 -10.37 2.79
C LEU A 31 7.53 -11.64 3.55
N ASP A 32 8.29 -12.52 2.91
CA ASP A 32 8.77 -13.77 3.53
C ASP A 32 9.82 -13.51 4.61
N TYR A 33 10.81 -12.67 4.32
CA TYR A 33 11.91 -12.34 5.23
C TYR A 33 11.38 -11.72 6.53
N HIS A 34 10.42 -10.80 6.43
CA HIS A 34 9.81 -10.15 7.59
C HIS A 34 8.69 -10.95 8.26
N LYS A 35 8.36 -12.15 7.72
CA LYS A 35 7.25 -12.99 8.19
C LYS A 35 5.94 -12.19 8.26
N THR A 36 5.71 -11.37 7.24
CA THR A 36 4.60 -10.42 7.18
C THR A 36 3.27 -11.15 7.25
N ARG A 37 2.34 -10.60 8.02
CA ARG A 37 0.94 -11.04 8.06
C ARG A 37 0.15 -10.26 7.03
N VAL A 38 -0.63 -10.93 6.21
CA VAL A 38 -1.51 -10.26 5.24
C VAL A 38 -2.93 -10.67 5.57
N TYR A 39 -3.76 -9.68 5.92
CA TYR A 39 -5.19 -9.84 6.22
C TYR A 39 -6.03 -9.17 5.16
N VAL A 40 -7.14 -9.80 4.77
CA VAL A 40 -8.13 -9.20 3.87
C VAL A 40 -9.36 -8.78 4.68
N THR A 41 -9.78 -7.51 4.55
CA THR A 41 -10.90 -6.99 5.34
C THR A 41 -11.71 -5.93 4.58
N PRO A 42 -13.06 -5.99 4.59
CA PRO A 42 -13.91 -5.01 3.92
C PRO A 42 -13.91 -3.62 4.58
N ARG A 43 -13.15 -3.46 5.68
CA ARG A 43 -13.14 -2.24 6.50
C ARG A 43 -12.11 -1.21 6.10
N ILE A 44 -11.26 -1.55 5.13
CA ILE A 44 -10.34 -0.62 4.52
C ILE A 44 -10.64 -0.50 3.02
N LEU A 45 -10.24 0.62 2.44
CA LEU A 45 -10.24 0.84 1.00
C LEU A 45 -8.76 0.88 0.56
N GLY A 46 -8.41 0.13 -0.47
CA GLY A 46 -7.01 -0.02 -0.89
C GLY A 46 -6.23 -0.97 0.02
N GLY A 47 -4.99 -0.60 0.32
CA GLY A 47 -4.07 -1.33 1.20
C GLY A 47 -3.64 -0.45 2.38
N LEU A 48 -3.15 -1.10 3.44
CA LEU A 48 -2.58 -0.43 4.60
C LEU A 48 -1.49 -1.30 5.23
N THR A 49 -0.31 -0.74 5.43
CA THR A 49 0.80 -1.41 6.11
C THR A 49 1.05 -0.86 7.51
N LEU A 50 1.11 -1.76 8.49
CA LEU A 50 1.50 -1.47 9.87
C LEU A 50 2.81 -2.19 10.20
N ASN A 51 3.93 -1.51 9.94
CA ASN A 51 5.27 -2.06 10.09
C ASN A 51 5.65 -2.49 11.51
N PHE A 52 5.13 -1.81 12.54
CA PHE A 52 5.44 -2.14 13.93
C PHE A 52 4.92 -3.53 14.37
N ILE A 53 3.94 -4.09 13.63
CA ILE A 53 3.44 -5.46 13.80
C ILE A 53 3.64 -6.33 12.55
N ASN A 54 4.45 -5.90 11.59
CA ASN A 54 4.68 -6.57 10.30
C ASN A 54 3.37 -7.07 9.66
N THR A 55 2.37 -6.19 9.55
CA THR A 55 1.03 -6.57 9.08
C THR A 55 0.58 -5.67 7.95
N ILE A 56 0.10 -6.28 6.86
CA ILE A 56 -0.59 -5.64 5.76
C ILE A 56 -2.08 -5.97 5.88
N PHE A 57 -2.92 -4.97 5.68
CA PHE A 57 -4.35 -5.12 5.46
C PHE A 57 -4.64 -4.80 3.99
N MET A 58 -5.43 -5.65 3.34
CA MET A 58 -5.89 -5.46 1.96
C MET A 58 -7.41 -5.37 1.93
N MET A 59 -7.97 -4.51 1.07
CA MET A 59 -9.38 -4.56 0.73
C MET A 59 -9.73 -5.89 0.04
N PRO A 60 -10.95 -6.41 0.17
CA PRO A 60 -11.35 -7.64 -0.50
C PRO A 60 -11.38 -7.44 -2.02
N LEU A 61 -10.89 -8.44 -2.74
CA LEU A 61 -11.14 -8.57 -4.17
C LEU A 61 -12.61 -8.94 -4.39
N ARG A 62 -13.27 -8.29 -5.36
CA ARG A 62 -14.64 -8.65 -5.74
C ARG A 62 -14.71 -10.08 -6.28
N ALA A 63 -15.81 -10.77 -6.03
CA ALA A 63 -16.01 -12.13 -6.51
C ALA A 63 -16.04 -12.24 -8.04
N ASP A 64 -16.47 -11.17 -8.72
CA ASP A 64 -16.56 -11.06 -10.17
C ASP A 64 -15.40 -10.25 -10.79
N ALA A 65 -14.30 -10.07 -10.04
CA ALA A 65 -13.15 -9.32 -10.53
C ALA A 65 -12.58 -9.94 -11.81
N SER A 66 -12.41 -9.10 -12.82
CA SER A 66 -11.70 -9.43 -14.05
C SER A 66 -10.22 -9.75 -13.78
N ASP A 67 -9.54 -10.36 -14.76
CA ASP A 67 -8.08 -10.58 -14.71
C ASP A 67 -7.31 -9.27 -14.51
N CYS A 68 -7.77 -8.18 -15.14
CA CYS A 68 -7.18 -6.85 -14.97
C CYS A 68 -7.32 -6.35 -13.52
N GLU A 69 -8.53 -6.43 -12.94
CA GLU A 69 -8.76 -6.04 -11.54
C GLU A 69 -7.97 -6.91 -10.56
N TYR A 70 -7.85 -8.21 -10.83
CA TYR A 70 -7.00 -9.10 -10.05
C TYR A 70 -5.54 -8.65 -10.09
N LYS A 71 -4.98 -8.38 -11.27
CA LYS A 71 -3.59 -7.92 -11.41
C LYS A 71 -3.36 -6.54 -10.77
N GLN A 72 -4.34 -5.64 -10.83
CA GLN A 72 -4.29 -4.37 -10.10
C GLN A 72 -4.21 -4.61 -8.58
N TRP A 73 -4.94 -5.60 -8.09
CA TRP A 73 -4.92 -6.01 -6.69
C TRP A 73 -3.60 -6.67 -6.29
N VAL A 74 -2.96 -7.44 -7.18
CA VAL A 74 -1.58 -7.94 -6.98
C VAL A 74 -0.58 -6.78 -6.91
N ALA A 75 -0.69 -5.79 -7.82
CA ALA A 75 0.16 -4.61 -7.79
C ALA A 75 -0.06 -3.76 -6.52
N LEU A 76 -1.27 -3.72 -5.98
CA LEU A 76 -1.55 -3.12 -4.68
C LEU A 76 -0.85 -3.88 -3.53
N LEU A 77 -0.83 -5.21 -3.54
CA LEU A 77 -0.04 -5.96 -2.55
C LEU A 77 1.46 -5.63 -2.64
N ALA A 78 1.99 -5.40 -3.84
CA ALA A 78 3.36 -4.94 -4.04
C ALA A 78 3.61 -3.53 -3.49
N HIS A 79 2.64 -2.62 -3.60
CA HIS A 79 2.69 -1.30 -2.95
C HIS A 79 2.92 -1.45 -1.44
N GLU A 80 2.08 -2.24 -0.78
CA GLU A 80 2.16 -2.49 0.65
C GLU A 80 3.43 -3.24 1.05
N ALA A 81 3.89 -4.19 0.24
CA ALA A 81 5.17 -4.85 0.44
C ALA A 81 6.36 -3.87 0.40
N CYS A 82 6.28 -2.80 -0.41
CA CYS A 82 7.30 -1.75 -0.43
C CYS A 82 7.30 -0.95 0.88
N HIS A 83 6.14 -0.68 1.49
CA HIS A 83 6.12 -0.10 2.83
C HIS A 83 6.77 -1.04 3.86
N VAL A 84 6.58 -2.36 3.73
CA VAL A 84 7.28 -3.35 4.57
C VAL A 84 8.80 -3.29 4.39
N GLU A 85 9.29 -3.15 3.17
CA GLU A 85 10.71 -2.98 2.88
C GLU A 85 11.28 -1.70 3.52
N GLN A 86 10.52 -0.61 3.49
CA GLN A 86 10.96 0.70 4.00
C GLN A 86 10.98 0.78 5.53
N ARG A 87 10.22 -0.06 6.25
CA ARG A 87 10.22 -0.21 7.73
C ARG A 87 9.81 1.01 8.57
N PHE A 88 9.30 2.09 7.99
CA PHE A 88 8.84 3.24 8.78
C PHE A 88 7.48 2.99 9.44
N TRP A 89 7.23 3.68 10.55
CA TRP A 89 5.98 3.55 11.30
C TRP A 89 4.84 4.40 10.70
N VAL A 90 5.18 5.48 10.00
CA VAL A 90 4.24 6.36 9.31
C VAL A 90 4.91 6.79 8.01
N ASP A 91 4.17 6.72 6.91
CA ASP A 91 4.71 7.00 5.59
C ASP A 91 4.85 8.50 5.31
N SER A 92 5.99 8.87 4.75
CA SER A 92 6.25 10.19 4.17
C SER A 92 5.86 10.21 2.69
N VAL A 93 5.76 11.42 2.10
CA VAL A 93 5.54 11.57 0.65
C VAL A 93 6.60 10.83 -0.18
N GLU A 94 7.85 10.83 0.31
CA GLU A 94 8.95 10.14 -0.33
C GLU A 94 8.69 8.63 -0.40
N GLN A 95 8.22 8.07 0.70
CA GLN A 95 7.91 6.65 0.84
C GLN A 95 6.72 6.21 -0.01
N GLU A 96 5.64 6.99 0.02
CA GLU A 96 4.47 6.78 -0.84
C GLU A 96 4.86 6.84 -2.32
N THR A 97 5.73 7.79 -2.70
CA THR A 97 6.24 7.88 -4.08
C THR A 97 6.97 6.60 -4.49
N ARG A 98 7.82 6.06 -3.61
CA ARG A 98 8.52 4.78 -3.84
C ARG A 98 7.54 3.61 -3.92
N ALA A 99 6.52 3.56 -3.06
CA ALA A 99 5.52 2.50 -3.06
C ALA A 99 4.65 2.52 -4.33
N TYR A 100 4.17 3.69 -4.77
CA TYR A 100 3.46 3.84 -6.05
C TYR A 100 4.34 3.55 -7.26
N THR A 101 5.64 3.88 -7.20
CA THR A 101 6.59 3.51 -8.25
C THR A 101 6.75 1.99 -8.33
N ALA A 102 6.89 1.31 -7.18
CA ALA A 102 6.95 -0.14 -7.11
C ALA A 102 5.67 -0.79 -7.65
N GLN A 103 4.50 -0.23 -7.30
CA GLN A 103 3.21 -0.66 -7.82
C GLN A 103 3.13 -0.53 -9.34
N ALA A 104 3.57 0.60 -9.90
CA ALA A 104 3.62 0.82 -11.35
C ALA A 104 4.55 -0.18 -12.06
N LEU A 105 5.73 -0.43 -11.52
CA LEU A 105 6.69 -1.41 -12.05
C LEU A 105 6.11 -2.82 -12.06
N VAL A 106 5.50 -3.24 -10.94
CA VAL A 106 4.86 -4.56 -10.86
C VAL A 106 3.66 -4.66 -11.79
N GLY A 107 2.88 -3.58 -11.96
CA GLY A 107 1.82 -3.52 -12.97
C GLY A 107 2.34 -3.84 -14.38
N ASP A 108 3.46 -3.22 -14.77
CA ASP A 108 4.12 -3.50 -16.05
C ASP A 108 4.60 -4.96 -16.16
N GLU A 109 5.20 -5.51 -15.10
CA GLU A 109 5.63 -6.91 -15.05
C GLU A 109 4.46 -7.90 -15.19
N LEU A 110 3.25 -7.51 -14.74
CA LEU A 110 2.02 -8.29 -14.85
C LEU A 110 1.25 -8.04 -16.17
N GLY A 111 1.74 -7.13 -17.01
CA GLY A 111 1.13 -6.77 -18.30
C GLY A 111 -0.12 -5.90 -18.19
N ILE A 112 -0.22 -5.04 -17.17
CA ILE A 112 -1.30 -4.06 -17.01
C ILE A 112 -0.77 -2.63 -16.94
N ASP A 113 -1.48 -1.68 -17.55
CA ASP A 113 -1.22 -0.26 -17.37
C ASP A 113 -2.06 0.28 -16.20
N LEU A 114 -1.37 0.71 -15.13
CA LEU A 114 -2.02 1.34 -13.97
C LEU A 114 -2.40 2.81 -14.20
N GLY A 115 -2.25 3.31 -15.43
CA GLY A 115 -2.81 4.57 -15.90
C GLY A 115 -2.30 5.77 -15.11
N HIS A 116 -3.18 6.41 -14.34
CA HIS A 116 -2.83 7.61 -13.59
C HIS A 116 -1.71 7.36 -12.57
N ILE A 117 -1.70 6.22 -11.87
CA ILE A 117 -0.65 5.88 -10.90
C ILE A 117 0.71 5.87 -11.58
N LYS A 118 0.84 5.16 -12.71
CA LYS A 118 2.09 5.10 -13.47
C LYS A 118 2.53 6.50 -13.93
N ARG A 119 1.63 7.25 -14.58
CA ARG A 119 1.94 8.61 -15.07
C ARG A 119 2.30 9.61 -13.98
N ALA A 120 1.75 9.43 -12.78
CA ALA A 120 1.94 10.36 -11.68
C ALA A 120 3.26 10.13 -10.92
N PHE A 121 3.71 8.89 -10.78
CA PHE A 121 4.81 8.55 -9.86
C PHE A 121 6.06 7.97 -10.55
N PHE A 122 5.94 7.29 -11.70
CA PHE A 122 7.02 6.50 -12.28
C PHE A 122 8.29 7.30 -12.60
N ASP A 123 8.12 8.53 -13.10
CA ASP A 123 9.24 9.41 -13.47
C ASP A 123 9.70 10.33 -12.33
N LEU A 124 9.13 10.18 -11.13
CA LEU A 124 9.49 11.03 -9.99
C LEU A 124 10.73 10.49 -9.30
N ASN A 125 11.73 11.36 -9.08
CA ASN A 125 12.83 11.02 -8.19
C ASN A 125 12.47 11.46 -6.76
N PRO A 126 12.25 10.51 -5.82
CA PRO A 126 11.84 10.83 -4.46
C PRO A 126 12.88 11.67 -3.69
N ALA A 127 14.14 11.69 -4.12
CA ALA A 127 15.19 12.53 -3.52
C ALA A 127 15.19 13.99 -4.01
N ARG A 128 14.37 14.35 -5.01
CA ARG A 128 14.31 15.72 -5.56
C ARG A 128 13.12 16.49 -4.98
N ALA A 129 13.40 17.67 -4.42
CA ALA A 129 12.39 18.53 -3.80
C ALA A 129 11.22 18.90 -4.75
N GLN A 130 11.51 19.14 -6.04
CA GLN A 130 10.49 19.48 -7.03
C GLN A 130 9.57 18.30 -7.38
N ASP A 131 10.12 17.08 -7.40
CA ASP A 131 9.35 15.87 -7.65
C ASP A 131 8.49 15.50 -6.43
N LEU A 132 8.96 15.79 -5.21
CA LEU A 132 8.13 15.69 -4.00
C LEU A 132 6.90 16.62 -4.05
N VAL A 133 7.01 17.84 -4.59
CA VAL A 133 5.84 18.72 -4.75
C VAL A 133 4.83 18.13 -5.74
N ARG A 134 5.30 17.54 -6.84
CA ARG A 134 4.44 16.86 -7.83
C ARG A 134 3.79 15.60 -7.24
N ALA A 135 4.55 14.81 -6.49
CA ALA A 135 4.03 13.65 -5.76
C ALA A 135 2.93 14.04 -4.77
N ARG A 136 3.11 15.12 -4.00
CA ARG A 136 2.07 15.63 -3.09
C ARG A 136 0.76 15.93 -3.80
N ALA A 137 0.84 16.64 -4.93
CA ALA A 137 -0.34 16.97 -5.71
C ALA A 137 -1.04 15.70 -6.23
N ALA A 138 -0.27 14.73 -6.73
CA ALA A 138 -0.81 13.45 -7.19
C ALA A 138 -1.46 12.61 -6.07
N LEU A 139 -0.84 12.57 -4.89
CA LEU A 139 -1.42 11.90 -3.72
C LEU A 139 -2.76 12.53 -3.33
N ILE A 140 -2.85 13.86 -3.27
CA ILE A 140 -4.12 14.55 -2.99
C ILE A 140 -5.20 14.13 -3.99
N THR A 141 -4.87 13.98 -5.27
CA THR A 141 -5.84 13.58 -6.29
C THR A 141 -6.27 12.12 -6.19
N LEU A 142 -5.38 11.20 -5.82
CA LEU A 142 -5.70 9.78 -5.66
C LEU A 142 -6.69 9.50 -4.53
N PHE A 143 -6.66 10.35 -3.50
CA PHE A 143 -7.43 10.17 -2.28
C PHE A 143 -8.61 11.15 -2.13
N ALA A 144 -8.82 12.02 -3.12
CA ALA A 144 -9.95 12.93 -3.16
C ALA A 144 -11.27 12.14 -3.29
N GLY A 145 -12.19 12.32 -2.33
CA GLY A 145 -13.56 11.81 -2.43
C GLY A 145 -13.97 10.73 -1.42
N THR A 146 -13.06 10.23 -0.58
CA THR A 146 -13.42 9.33 0.54
C THR A 146 -12.80 9.80 1.86
N PRO A 147 -13.53 9.90 2.98
CA PRO A 147 -12.99 10.45 4.24
C PRO A 147 -11.76 9.70 4.76
N ALA A 148 -11.74 8.37 4.66
CA ALA A 148 -10.59 7.55 5.04
C ALA A 148 -9.40 7.73 4.09
N GLY A 149 -9.66 7.86 2.78
CA GLY A 149 -8.63 8.20 1.79
C GLY A 149 -8.03 9.58 2.05
N ILE A 150 -8.86 10.59 2.35
CA ILE A 150 -8.40 11.94 2.68
C ILE A 150 -7.49 11.92 3.91
N VAL A 151 -7.85 11.16 4.95
CA VAL A 151 -7.00 10.96 6.13
C VAL A 151 -5.67 10.31 5.75
N TYR A 152 -5.71 9.22 4.96
CA TYR A 152 -4.53 8.51 4.49
C TYR A 152 -3.60 9.40 3.64
N ALA A 153 -4.14 10.16 2.69
CA ALA A 153 -3.40 11.17 1.93
C ALA A 153 -2.78 12.22 2.83
N SER A 154 -3.49 12.62 3.88
CA SER A 154 -3.07 13.75 4.71
C SER A 154 -1.90 13.40 5.64
N LEU A 155 -1.80 12.14 6.09
CA LEU A 155 -0.75 11.68 7.00
C LEU A 155 0.67 11.87 6.43
N PRO A 156 0.99 11.44 5.19
CA PRO A 156 2.26 11.75 4.53
C PRO A 156 2.49 13.24 4.28
N LEU A 157 1.43 14.00 3.99
CA LEU A 157 1.50 15.42 3.66
C LEU A 157 1.82 16.32 4.87
N PHE A 158 1.42 15.89 6.07
CA PHE A 158 1.65 16.64 7.31
C PHE A 158 3.01 16.36 7.98
N GLN A 159 3.81 15.41 7.49
CA GLN A 159 5.10 15.06 8.09
C GLN A 159 6.16 16.17 8.19
N PRO A 160 6.25 17.22 7.33
CA PRO A 160 7.20 18.30 7.58
C PRO A 160 6.82 19.19 8.78
N THR A 161 5.67 18.97 9.44
CA THR A 161 5.23 19.78 10.61
C THR A 161 5.71 19.25 11.97
N GLY A 162 6.52 18.18 12.00
CA GLY A 162 7.14 17.66 13.23
C GLY A 162 6.15 17.05 14.23
N VAL A 163 6.57 16.93 15.50
CA VAL A 163 5.89 16.23 16.63
C VAL A 163 4.40 16.58 16.79
N ARG A 164 3.92 17.70 16.25
CA ARG A 164 2.52 18.14 16.29
C ARG A 164 1.57 17.26 15.47
N ALA A 165 2.04 16.53 14.45
CA ALA A 165 1.23 15.61 13.65
C ALA A 165 1.14 14.18 14.25
N LEU A 166 1.95 13.87 15.27
CA LEU A 166 2.06 12.54 15.85
C LEU A 166 0.77 12.10 16.57
N LEU A 167 0.15 13.02 17.32
CA LEU A 167 -1.06 12.76 18.11
C LEU A 167 -2.30 12.47 17.25
N PRO A 168 -2.61 13.26 16.19
CA PRO A 168 -3.65 12.92 15.23
C PRO A 168 -3.40 11.60 14.53
N ALA A 169 -2.17 11.37 14.04
CA ALA A 169 -1.78 10.12 13.37
C ALA A 169 -1.95 8.90 14.26
N LEU A 170 -1.60 8.99 15.55
CA LEU A 170 -1.81 7.92 16.52
C LEU A 170 -3.28 7.68 16.82
N ARG A 171 -4.09 8.76 16.96
CA ARG A 171 -5.54 8.64 17.17
C ARG A 171 -6.23 7.97 15.98
N GLU A 172 -5.84 8.32 14.77
CA GLU A 172 -6.42 7.79 13.54
C GLU A 172 -5.93 6.38 13.25
N SER A 173 -4.63 6.09 13.46
CA SER A 173 -4.10 4.73 13.44
C SER A 173 -4.83 3.85 14.45
N PHE A 174 -5.13 4.36 15.65
CA PHE A 174 -5.93 3.65 16.64
C PHE A 174 -7.38 3.44 16.22
N ALA A 175 -7.99 4.41 15.53
CA ALA A 175 -9.33 4.27 14.98
C ALA A 175 -9.38 3.20 13.88
N VAL A 176 -8.39 3.17 12.99
CA VAL A 176 -8.22 2.15 11.95
C VAL A 176 -7.90 0.79 12.55
N LEU A 177 -7.04 0.70 13.57
CA LEU A 177 -6.76 -0.54 14.31
C LEU A 177 -8.03 -1.06 14.99
N ARG A 178 -8.78 -0.20 15.68
CA ARG A 178 -10.06 -0.58 16.30
C ARG A 178 -11.06 -1.04 15.23
N ALA A 179 -11.11 -0.35 14.10
CA ALA A 179 -11.93 -0.76 12.96
C ALA A 179 -11.43 -2.06 12.33
N GLY A 180 -10.13 -2.34 12.25
CA GLY A 180 -9.59 -3.58 11.69
C GLY A 180 -9.79 -4.80 12.60
N PHE A 181 -9.64 -4.60 13.91
CA PHE A 181 -9.63 -5.68 14.92
C PHE A 181 -10.96 -5.92 15.65
N SER A 182 -11.97 -5.05 15.49
CA SER A 182 -13.29 -5.31 16.09
C SER A 182 -13.90 -6.56 15.44
N ARG A 183 -14.26 -7.60 16.18
CA ARG A 183 -14.97 -8.73 15.56
C ARG A 183 -16.32 -8.26 14.97
N PRO A 184 -16.74 -8.76 13.80
CA PRO A 184 -18.11 -8.55 13.37
C PRO A 184 -19.03 -9.07 14.47
N ARG A 185 -19.93 -8.23 14.98
CA ARG A 185 -21.13 -8.76 15.64
C ARG A 185 -21.98 -9.34 14.52
N ILE A 186 -21.96 -10.66 14.43
CA ILE A 186 -22.98 -11.44 13.72
C ILE A 186 -24.22 -11.40 14.60
#